data_AF-A0A948FE81-F1
#
_entry.id   AF-A0A948FE81-F1
#
_cell.length_a   1.000
_cell.length_b   1.000
_cell.length_c   1.000
_cell.angle_alpha   90.00
_cell.angle_beta   90.00
_cell.angle_gamma   90.00
#
_symmetry.space_group_name_H-M   'P 1'
#
loop_
_entity.id
_entity.type
_entity.pdbx_description
1 polymer ?
#
loop_
_entity_poly.entity_id
_entity_poly.type
_entity_poly.pdbx_seq_one_letter_code
_entity_poly.pdbx_strand_id
1 'polypeptide(L)'
;MVKRLVVLLVLAVFAFGLTGCATTKSKQSELEMQGLRNQISALESQVQSRDAQISSLSEALDEANRQNVGTAQSMPAGKKCVGEMKRKPRIKQVQAALKNAGYDPGPIDGKLGKQTREAIKAFQKANNLQVDGKVGKKTWEVLKPYLETRVK
;
A
#
# COMPACT_ATOMS: atom_id res chain seq x y z
N MET A 1 83.48 12.65 8.01
CA MET A 1 83.00 11.57 7.12
C MET A 1 81.52 11.22 7.31
N VAL A 2 80.99 11.21 8.54
CA VAL A 2 79.58 10.87 8.85
C VAL A 2 78.50 11.71 8.16
N LYS A 3 78.70 13.02 7.96
CA LYS A 3 77.69 13.89 7.31
C LYS A 3 77.42 13.56 5.83
N ARG A 4 78.42 13.08 5.08
CA ARG A 4 78.24 12.65 3.68
C ARG A 4 77.50 11.30 3.58
N LEU A 5 77.65 10.45 4.60
CA LEU A 5 76.98 9.15 4.68
C LEU A 5 75.47 9.29 4.97
N VAL A 6 75.09 10.23 5.83
CA VAL A 6 73.67 10.50 6.15
C VAL A 6 72.93 11.09 4.94
N VAL A 7 73.55 11.97 4.16
CA VAL A 7 72.94 12.55 2.95
C VAL A 7 72.71 11.49 1.86
N LEU A 8 73.65 10.55 1.69
CA LEU A 8 73.50 9.44 0.74
C LEU A 8 72.40 8.45 1.16
N LEU A 9 72.24 8.18 2.46
CA LEU A 9 71.16 7.32 2.95
C LEU A 9 69.78 7.97 2.78
N VAL A 10 69.64 9.28 2.99
CA VAL A 10 68.36 9.99 2.81
C VAL A 10 67.96 10.08 1.33
N LEU A 11 68.92 10.28 0.42
CA LEU A 11 68.67 10.25 -1.02
C LEU A 11 68.30 8.84 -1.53
N ALA A 12 68.90 7.80 -0.97
CA ALA A 12 68.56 6.42 -1.31
C ALA A 12 67.11 6.08 -0.91
N VAL A 13 66.65 6.49 0.28
CA VAL A 13 65.27 6.26 0.73
C VAL A 13 64.25 6.99 -0.16
N PHE A 14 64.59 8.19 -0.65
CA PHE A 14 63.72 8.92 -1.58
C PHE A 14 63.65 8.31 -2.99
N ALA A 15 64.69 7.62 -3.44
CA ALA A 15 64.74 7.00 -4.78
C ALA A 15 63.97 5.67 -4.88
N PHE A 16 63.73 4.97 -3.77
CA PHE A 16 62.96 3.70 -3.76
C PHE A 16 61.44 3.90 -3.63
N GLY A 17 60.95 5.14 -3.49
CA GLY A 17 59.52 5.43 -3.29
C GLY A 17 58.65 5.44 -4.55
N LEU A 18 59.19 5.17 -5.75
CA LEU A 18 58.46 5.31 -7.02
C LEU A 18 58.29 4.01 -7.81
N THR A 19 58.43 2.85 -7.18
CA THR A 19 58.14 1.55 -7.81
C THR A 19 57.01 0.83 -7.06
N GLY A 20 55.85 1.47 -7.02
CA GLY A 20 54.57 0.88 -6.62
C GLY A 20 53.66 0.71 -7.83
N CYS A 21 53.21 -0.52 -8.07
CA CYS A 21 52.73 -1.10 -9.32
C CYS A 21 51.57 -0.40 -10.06
N ALA A 22 51.63 -0.50 -11.39
CA ALA A 22 50.48 -0.46 -12.29
C ALA A 22 49.48 -1.60 -12.00
N THR A 23 48.22 -1.37 -12.37
CA THR A 23 47.06 -2.30 -12.40
C THR A 23 46.59 -2.80 -11.02
N THR A 24 45.37 -2.50 -10.57
CA THR A 24 44.21 -3.37 -10.80
C THR A 24 42.89 -2.64 -10.47
N LYS A 25 42.53 -1.60 -11.24
CA LYS A 25 41.19 -0.96 -11.11
C LYS A 25 40.10 -1.64 -11.97
N SER A 26 40.36 -2.84 -12.49
CA SER A 26 39.41 -3.59 -13.34
C SER A 26 38.77 -4.80 -12.68
N LYS A 27 39.34 -5.36 -11.59
CA LYS A 27 38.74 -6.53 -10.91
C LYS A 27 37.58 -6.19 -9.98
N GLN A 28 37.47 -4.93 -9.54
CA GLN A 28 36.43 -4.54 -8.58
C GLN A 28 35.04 -4.42 -9.22
N SER A 29 34.95 -4.07 -10.50
CA SER A 29 33.68 -4.00 -11.23
C SER A 29 33.13 -5.37 -11.69
N GLU A 30 33.97 -6.41 -11.80
CA GLU A 30 33.49 -7.76 -12.14
C GLU A 30 32.84 -8.47 -10.95
N LEU A 31 33.34 -8.27 -9.72
CA LEU A 31 32.76 -8.89 -8.53
C LEU A 31 31.38 -8.33 -8.18
N GLU A 32 31.16 -7.02 -8.38
CA GLU A 32 29.82 -6.42 -8.25
C GLU A 32 28.86 -6.94 -9.34
N MET A 33 29.30 -7.04 -10.59
CA MET A 33 28.50 -7.60 -11.69
C MET A 33 28.19 -9.09 -11.51
N GLN A 34 29.09 -9.88 -10.91
CA GLN A 34 28.84 -11.29 -10.59
C GLN A 34 27.84 -11.43 -9.44
N GLY A 35 27.93 -10.56 -8.42
CA GLY A 35 26.94 -10.50 -7.34
C GLY A 35 25.54 -10.20 -7.85
N LEU A 36 25.40 -9.23 -8.76
CA LEU A 36 24.11 -8.90 -9.38
C LEU A 36 23.60 -10.04 -10.28
N ARG A 37 24.47 -10.73 -11.04
CA ARG A 37 24.05 -11.90 -11.84
C ARG A 37 23.52 -13.05 -10.98
N ASN A 38 24.15 -13.29 -9.84
CA ASN A 38 23.68 -14.30 -8.88
C ASN A 38 22.34 -13.88 -8.23
N GLN A 39 22.12 -12.58 -8.02
CA GLN A 39 20.84 -12.07 -7.56
C GLN A 39 19.75 -12.20 -8.63
N ILE A 40 20.07 -11.94 -9.89
CA ILE A 40 19.14 -12.09 -11.02
C ILE A 40 18.72 -13.56 -11.16
N SER A 41 19.65 -14.52 -11.12
CA SER A 41 19.30 -15.95 -11.26
C SER A 41 18.46 -16.46 -10.07
N ALA A 42 18.74 -16.00 -8.85
CA ALA A 42 17.92 -16.29 -7.68
C ALA A 42 16.51 -15.71 -7.81
N LEU A 43 16.39 -14.49 -8.35
CA LEU A 43 15.11 -13.84 -8.56
C LEU A 43 14.32 -14.49 -9.70
N GLU A 44 14.98 -14.91 -10.78
CA GLU A 44 14.37 -15.66 -11.89
C GLU A 44 13.79 -16.99 -11.42
N SER A 45 14.52 -17.73 -10.57
CA SER A 45 14.00 -18.95 -9.95
C SER A 45 12.77 -18.69 -9.09
N GLN A 46 12.76 -17.56 -8.36
CA GLN A 46 11.60 -17.16 -7.58
C GLN A 46 10.40 -16.81 -8.47
N VAL A 47 10.61 -16.12 -9.60
CA VAL A 47 9.54 -15.79 -10.56
C VAL A 47 8.93 -17.07 -11.15
N GLN A 48 9.75 -18.03 -11.58
CA GLN A 48 9.26 -19.32 -12.11
C GLN A 48 8.39 -20.08 -11.10
N SER A 49 8.78 -20.09 -9.81
CA SER A 49 7.98 -20.72 -8.76
C SER A 49 6.65 -19.99 -8.53
N ARG A 50 6.62 -18.67 -8.65
CA ARG A 50 5.39 -17.87 -8.52
C ARG A 50 4.47 -18.06 -9.72
N ASP A 51 5.00 -18.21 -10.93
CA ASP A 51 4.20 -18.44 -12.13
C ASP A 51 3.45 -19.79 -12.05
N ALA A 52 4.10 -20.83 -11.52
CA ALA A 52 3.44 -22.12 -11.24
C ALA A 52 2.33 -22.00 -10.17
N GLN A 53 2.53 -21.16 -9.15
CA GLN A 53 1.50 -20.87 -8.15
C GLN A 53 0.34 -20.05 -8.74
N ILE A 54 0.61 -19.10 -9.63
CA ILE A 54 -0.41 -18.30 -10.32
C ILE A 54 -1.26 -19.20 -11.23
N SER A 55 -0.65 -20.13 -11.96
CA SER A 55 -1.38 -21.07 -12.83
C SER A 55 -2.35 -21.96 -12.05
N SER A 56 -1.87 -22.60 -10.98
CA SER A 56 -2.71 -23.47 -10.14
C SER A 56 -3.80 -22.70 -9.40
N LEU A 57 -3.55 -21.45 -8.99
CA LEU A 57 -4.56 -20.59 -8.38
C LEU A 57 -5.62 -20.12 -9.39
N SER A 58 -5.25 -19.86 -10.65
CA SER A 58 -6.20 -19.52 -11.70
C SER A 58 -7.15 -20.68 -12.01
N GLU A 59 -6.63 -21.90 -12.11
CA GLU A 59 -7.42 -23.11 -12.31
C GLU A 59 -8.40 -23.34 -11.16
N ALA A 60 -7.95 -23.16 -9.91
CA ALA A 60 -8.81 -23.25 -8.74
C ALA A 60 -9.89 -22.16 -8.71
N LEU A 61 -9.59 -20.96 -9.23
CA LEU A 61 -10.54 -19.85 -9.29
C LEU A 61 -11.59 -20.04 -10.40
N ASP A 62 -11.20 -20.58 -11.55
CA ASP A 62 -12.13 -20.90 -12.64
C ASP A 62 -13.10 -22.02 -12.24
N GLU A 63 -12.64 -23.01 -11.46
CA GLU A 63 -13.50 -24.05 -10.88
C GLU A 63 -14.47 -23.46 -9.83
N ALA A 64 -13.98 -22.58 -8.94
CA ALA A 64 -14.84 -21.89 -7.99
C ALA A 64 -15.88 -20.99 -8.68
N ASN A 65 -15.54 -20.37 -9.81
CA ASN A 65 -16.46 -19.52 -10.56
C ASN A 65 -17.51 -20.32 -11.33
N ARG A 66 -17.17 -21.52 -11.85
CA ARG A 66 -18.15 -22.44 -12.46
C ARG A 66 -19.27 -22.83 -11.49
N GLN A 67 -18.95 -23.02 -10.21
CA GLN A 67 -19.94 -23.37 -9.19
C GLN A 67 -20.86 -22.19 -8.79
N ASN A 68 -20.55 -20.96 -9.22
CA ASN A 68 -21.31 -19.77 -8.85
C ASN A 68 -22.17 -19.18 -10.00
N VAL A 69 -22.03 -19.68 -11.24
CA VAL A 69 -22.76 -19.16 -12.43
C VAL A 69 -24.05 -19.94 -12.74
N GLY A 70 -24.37 -20.99 -11.97
CA GLY A 70 -25.59 -21.80 -12.15
C GLY A 70 -26.57 -21.71 -11.00
N THR A 71 -27.25 -20.58 -10.78
CA THR A 71 -28.53 -20.51 -10.01
C THR A 71 -29.21 -19.14 -10.20
N ALA A 72 -29.48 -18.76 -11.45
CA ALA A 72 -30.45 -17.73 -11.76
C ALA A 72 -31.85 -18.37 -11.89
N GLN A 73 -32.41 -18.91 -10.81
CA GLN A 73 -33.82 -19.33 -10.76
C GLN A 73 -34.31 -19.51 -9.30
N SER A 74 -35.33 -18.72 -8.96
CA SER A 74 -36.22 -18.86 -7.80
C SER A 74 -35.63 -18.67 -6.40
N MET A 75 -35.84 -17.49 -5.81
CA MET A 75 -35.73 -17.31 -4.35
C MET A 75 -37.11 -17.40 -3.69
N PRO A 76 -37.41 -18.42 -2.86
CA PRO A 76 -38.39 -18.30 -1.80
C PRO A 76 -37.76 -17.63 -0.56
N ALA A 77 -38.60 -16.94 0.20
CA ALA A 77 -38.22 -16.09 1.32
C ALA A 77 -37.51 -16.83 2.46
N GLY A 78 -36.50 -16.17 3.03
CA GLY A 78 -36.15 -16.29 4.45
C GLY A 78 -35.12 -17.36 4.81
N LYS A 79 -33.87 -16.95 5.05
CA LYS A 79 -33.26 -16.89 6.39
C LYS A 79 -31.84 -16.34 6.29
N LYS A 80 -31.49 -15.54 7.28
CA LYS A 80 -30.42 -14.54 7.30
C LYS A 80 -29.08 -15.20 7.62
N CYS A 81 -28.28 -15.56 6.61
CA CYS A 81 -26.85 -15.81 6.79
C CYS A 81 -26.10 -14.52 6.43
N VAL A 82 -26.07 -13.55 7.36
CA VAL A 82 -25.25 -12.35 7.18
C VAL A 82 -23.88 -12.66 7.76
N GLY A 83 -23.02 -13.27 6.94
CA GLY A 83 -21.59 -13.02 7.06
C GLY A 83 -21.38 -11.51 7.01
N GLU A 84 -20.64 -10.97 7.96
CA GLU A 84 -20.42 -9.55 8.19
C GLU A 84 -19.59 -8.94 7.05
N MET A 85 -20.16 -8.87 5.86
CA MET A 85 -19.64 -8.02 4.80
C MET A 85 -19.72 -6.61 5.35
N LYS A 86 -18.57 -5.95 5.53
CA LYS A 86 -18.45 -4.53 5.90
C LYS A 86 -19.16 -3.68 4.85
N ARG A 87 -20.49 -3.59 4.97
CA ARG A 87 -21.34 -2.90 4.02
C ARG A 87 -21.03 -1.42 4.14
N LYS A 88 -20.63 -0.80 3.03
CA LYS A 88 -20.52 0.66 2.97
C LYS A 88 -21.87 1.26 3.38
N PRO A 89 -21.89 2.34 4.18
CA PRO A 89 -23.13 2.99 4.57
C PRO A 89 -23.89 3.43 3.33
N ARG A 90 -25.21 3.22 3.32
CA ARG A 90 -26.05 3.76 2.25
C ARG A 90 -26.02 5.28 2.35
N ILE A 91 -25.94 5.98 1.22
CA ILE A 91 -25.86 7.46 1.19
C ILE A 91 -27.03 8.10 1.95
N LYS A 92 -28.23 7.50 1.87
CA LYS A 92 -29.39 7.93 2.65
C LYS A 92 -29.17 7.90 4.17
N GLN A 93 -28.43 6.90 4.67
CA GLN A 93 -28.09 6.80 6.10
C GLN A 93 -27.08 7.89 6.48
N VAL A 94 -26.11 8.18 5.62
CA VAL A 94 -25.18 9.31 5.83
C VAL A 94 -25.94 10.62 5.90
N GLN A 95 -26.83 10.90 4.93
CA GLN A 95 -27.63 12.11 4.91
C GLN A 95 -28.52 12.22 6.16
N ALA A 96 -29.21 11.14 6.55
CA ALA A 96 -30.02 11.14 7.77
C ALA A 96 -29.17 11.40 9.03
N ALA A 97 -28.00 10.77 9.13
CA ALA A 97 -27.10 10.95 10.27
C ALA A 97 -26.53 12.37 10.33
N LEU A 98 -26.17 12.97 9.19
CA LEU A 98 -25.71 14.36 9.12
C LEU A 98 -26.80 15.33 9.58
N LYS A 99 -28.05 15.10 9.14
CA LYS A 99 -29.22 15.87 9.58
C LYS A 99 -29.38 15.78 11.09
N ASN A 100 -29.30 14.58 11.66
CA ASN A 100 -29.43 14.34 13.09
C ASN A 100 -28.23 14.91 13.89
N ALA A 101 -27.05 14.98 13.28
CA ALA A 101 -25.87 15.63 13.84
C ALA A 101 -25.91 17.17 13.77
N GLY A 102 -26.99 17.76 13.22
CA GLY A 102 -27.17 19.21 13.14
C GLY A 102 -26.61 19.87 11.87
N TYR A 103 -26.18 19.08 10.88
CA TYR A 103 -25.71 19.58 9.58
C TYR A 103 -26.84 19.50 8.54
N ASP A 104 -26.80 20.36 7.52
CA ASP A 104 -27.78 20.30 6.43
C ASP A 104 -27.19 19.65 5.17
N PRO A 105 -27.42 18.34 4.95
CA PRO A 105 -26.95 17.66 3.75
C PRO A 105 -27.83 17.93 2.52
N GLY A 106 -28.91 18.71 2.66
CA GLY A 106 -29.98 18.84 1.69
C GLY A 106 -30.98 17.68 1.75
N PRO A 107 -31.66 17.37 0.63
CA PRO A 107 -32.62 16.26 0.55
C PRO A 107 -31.98 14.90 0.86
N ILE A 108 -32.70 14.02 1.57
CA ILE A 108 -32.28 12.63 1.86
C ILE A 108 -32.68 11.73 0.67
N ASP A 109 -32.18 12.07 -0.51
CA ASP A 109 -32.48 11.40 -1.78
C ASP A 109 -31.55 10.21 -2.08
N GLY A 110 -30.47 10.06 -1.31
CA GLY A 110 -29.43 9.07 -1.52
C GLY A 110 -28.39 9.45 -2.57
N LYS A 111 -28.32 10.73 -2.97
CA LYS A 111 -27.33 11.25 -3.92
C LYS A 111 -26.31 12.13 -3.18
N LEU A 112 -25.03 11.99 -3.54
CA LEU A 112 -23.96 12.85 -3.02
C LEU A 112 -23.93 14.18 -3.78
N GLY A 113 -24.81 15.11 -3.41
CA GLY A 113 -24.84 16.47 -3.94
C GLY A 113 -23.80 17.40 -3.31
N LYS A 114 -23.70 18.63 -3.83
CA LYS A 114 -22.82 19.68 -3.27
C LYS A 114 -23.11 19.95 -1.79
N GLN A 115 -24.39 20.09 -1.43
CA GLN A 115 -24.81 20.32 -0.05
C GLN A 115 -24.38 19.18 0.88
N THR A 116 -24.61 17.92 0.47
CA THR A 116 -24.18 16.75 1.24
C THR A 116 -22.65 16.72 1.42
N ARG A 117 -21.86 17.05 0.39
CA ARG A 117 -20.39 17.08 0.51
C ARG A 117 -19.91 18.18 1.45
N GLU A 118 -20.52 19.37 1.41
CA GLU A 118 -20.18 20.45 2.34
C GLU A 118 -20.58 20.10 3.78
N ALA A 119 -21.73 19.46 3.99
CA ALA A 119 -22.12 18.93 5.29
C ALA A 119 -21.13 17.87 5.82
N ILE A 120 -20.65 16.97 4.96
CA ILE A 120 -19.61 15.99 5.32
C ILE A 120 -18.32 16.70 5.74
N LYS A 121 -17.86 17.70 4.98
CA LYS A 121 -16.64 18.44 5.32
C LYS A 121 -16.78 19.19 6.64
N ALA A 122 -17.94 19.82 6.87
CA ALA A 122 -18.22 20.52 8.12
C ALA A 122 -18.21 19.55 9.31
N PHE A 123 -18.87 18.40 9.16
CA PHE A 123 -18.84 17.33 10.16
C PHE A 123 -17.42 16.82 10.43
N GLN A 124 -16.64 16.56 9.37
CA GLN A 124 -15.25 16.12 9.50
C GLN A 124 -14.40 17.16 10.24
N LYS A 125 -14.54 18.44 9.89
CA LYS A 125 -13.83 19.54 10.55
C LYS A 125 -14.19 19.64 12.04
N ALA A 126 -15.47 19.55 12.38
CA ALA A 126 -15.93 19.61 13.77
C ALA A 126 -15.47 18.44 14.63
N ASN A 127 -15.26 17.26 14.01
CA ASN A 127 -14.85 16.04 14.71
C ASN A 127 -13.34 15.76 14.57
N ASN A 128 -12.52 16.74 14.16
CA ASN A 128 -11.07 16.61 13.96
C ASN A 128 -10.68 15.43 13.05
N LEU A 129 -11.50 15.17 12.01
CA LEU A 129 -11.26 14.15 10.99
C LEU A 129 -10.60 14.76 9.76
N GLN A 130 -10.01 13.91 8.91
CA GLN A 130 -9.52 14.33 7.60
C GLN A 130 -10.68 14.88 6.75
N VAL A 131 -10.56 16.14 6.33
CA VAL A 131 -11.61 16.88 5.59
C VAL A 131 -11.47 16.61 4.09
N ASP A 132 -11.85 15.41 3.65
CA ASP A 132 -11.83 15.00 2.24
C ASP A 132 -13.22 15.05 1.57
N GLY A 133 -14.28 15.30 2.35
CA GLY A 133 -15.67 15.29 1.88
C GLY A 133 -16.16 13.90 1.48
N LYS A 134 -15.49 12.83 1.93
CA LYS A 134 -15.85 11.42 1.68
C LYS A 134 -16.16 10.71 2.99
N VAL A 135 -17.11 9.78 2.94
CA VAL A 135 -17.47 8.98 4.12
C VAL A 135 -16.62 7.70 4.14
N GLY A 136 -15.42 7.81 4.72
CA GLY A 136 -14.58 6.67 5.05
C GLY A 136 -15.01 5.95 6.32
N LYS A 137 -14.30 4.86 6.69
CA LYS A 137 -14.56 4.07 7.90
C LYS A 137 -14.56 4.94 9.17
N LYS A 138 -13.54 5.79 9.33
CA LYS A 138 -13.41 6.70 10.48
C LYS A 138 -14.59 7.69 10.54
N THR A 139 -14.93 8.33 9.42
CA THR A 139 -16.09 9.24 9.34
C THR A 139 -17.38 8.52 9.71
N TRP A 140 -17.59 7.29 9.22
CA TRP A 140 -18.78 6.51 9.51
C TRP A 140 -18.89 6.07 10.97
N GLU A 141 -17.77 5.70 11.61
CA GLU A 141 -17.75 5.32 13.03
C GLU A 141 -18.19 6.43 13.97
N VAL A 142 -17.87 7.69 13.64
CA VAL A 142 -18.32 8.86 14.40
C VAL A 142 -19.75 9.24 14.02
N LEU A 143 -20.17 8.99 12.78
CA LEU A 143 -21.47 9.41 12.27
C LEU A 143 -22.61 8.42 12.60
N LYS A 144 -22.33 7.13 12.74
CA LYS A 144 -23.34 6.08 13.03
C LYS A 144 -24.19 6.33 14.29
N PRO A 145 -23.68 6.86 15.43
CA PRO A 145 -24.48 7.01 16.65
C PRO A 145 -25.62 8.03 16.50
N TYR A 146 -25.48 8.95 15.55
CA TYR A 146 -26.53 9.93 15.21
C TYR A 146 -27.75 9.28 14.52
N LEU A 147 -27.69 8.00 14.13
CA LEU A 147 -28.85 7.24 13.65
C LEU A 147 -29.60 6.53 14.77
N GLU A 148 -28.89 6.13 15.82
CA GLU A 148 -29.40 5.31 16.92
C GLU A 148 -30.04 6.17 18.03
N THR A 149 -29.66 7.43 18.14
CA THR A 149 -30.13 8.38 19.17
C THR A 149 -31.60 8.80 19.05
N ARG A 150 -32.38 8.18 18.17
CA ARG A 150 -33.84 8.30 18.07
C ARG A 150 -34.57 7.27 18.93
N VAL A 151 -34.14 7.03 20.17
CA VAL A 151 -35.00 6.41 21.21
C VAL A 151 -34.57 6.95 22.58
N LYS A 152 -35.23 8.01 23.01
CA LYS A 152 -35.79 8.17 24.36
C LYS A 152 -36.73 9.37 24.36
#